data_AF-A0AA40THZ7-F1
#
_entry.id   AF-A0AA40THZ7-F1
#
_cell.length_a   1.000
_cell.length_b   1.000
_cell.length_c   1.000
_cell.angle_alpha   90.00
_cell.angle_beta   90.00
_cell.angle_gamma   90.00
#
_symmetry.space_group_name_H-M   'P 1'
#
loop_
_entity.id
_entity.type
_entity.pdbx_description
1 polymer ?
#
loop_
_entity_poly.entity_id
_entity_poly.type
_entity_poly.pdbx_seq_one_letter_code
_entity_poly.pdbx_strand_id
1 'polypeptide(L)'
;MKPDVKKIIADIKATKGNRKFCNGLAGTLQDDNYASSICKYVKTVTPERIDLLIEYAEKLEAEVTDMAVQLANAERKCRELAAENVTLNDKMNKLATWPGIEFYSSAWEFCNLDGNDALELMCDVKTPATDDFLDEVRAQGVEAFVMDFTEPAVMNNGTFYNEDLVEASNEFAAQLRKGASL
;
A
#
# COMPACT_ATOMS: atom_id res chain seq x y z
N MET A 1 27.07 18.62 -2.55
CA MET A 1 25.64 19.04 -2.52
C MET A 1 24.92 18.16 -3.52
N LYS A 2 23.95 17.32 -3.13
CA LYS A 2 23.23 16.47 -4.09
C LYS A 2 22.35 17.36 -4.98
N PRO A 3 22.38 17.21 -6.31
CA PRO A 3 21.50 17.95 -7.20
C PRO A 3 20.04 17.60 -6.91
N ASP A 4 19.19 18.61 -6.79
CA ASP A 4 17.74 18.43 -6.63
C ASP A 4 17.14 18.07 -8.00
N VAL A 5 16.81 16.79 -8.17
CA VAL A 5 16.28 16.22 -9.41
C VAL A 5 14.99 16.92 -9.83
N LYS A 6 14.14 17.35 -8.89
CA LYS A 6 12.87 18.02 -9.18
C LYS A 6 13.10 19.39 -9.82
N LYS A 7 14.13 20.10 -9.37
CA LYS A 7 14.54 21.38 -9.95
C LYS A 7 15.05 21.21 -11.39
N ILE A 8 15.85 20.18 -11.64
CA ILE A 8 16.39 19.89 -12.99
C ILE A 8 15.25 19.55 -13.97
N ILE A 9 14.27 18.76 -13.55
CA ILE A 9 13.10 18.42 -14.38
C ILE A 9 12.26 19.67 -14.69
N ALA A 10 12.03 20.53 -13.68
CA ALA A 10 11.29 21.78 -13.87
C ALA A 10 11.97 22.72 -14.87
N ASP A 11 13.29 22.89 -14.78
CA ASP A 11 14.09 23.72 -15.68
C ASP A 11 14.06 23.18 -17.12
N ILE A 12 14.07 21.85 -17.32
CA ILE A 12 13.97 21.24 -18.65
C ILE A 12 12.56 21.43 -19.23
N LYS A 13 11.49 21.20 -18.46
CA LYS A 13 10.10 21.40 -18.90
C LYS A 13 9.84 22.86 -19.28
N ALA A 14 10.44 23.82 -18.57
CA ALA A 14 10.33 25.25 -18.86
C ALA A 14 10.89 25.64 -20.25
N THR A 15 11.76 24.82 -20.85
CA THR A 15 12.31 25.07 -22.19
C THR A 15 11.32 24.81 -23.32
N LYS A 16 10.21 24.08 -23.09
CA LYS A 16 9.17 23.75 -24.09
C LYS A 16 9.75 23.27 -25.44
N GLY A 17 10.80 22.46 -25.40
CA GLY A 17 11.50 21.96 -26.60
C GLY A 17 12.41 22.99 -27.30
N ASN A 18 12.41 24.26 -26.89
CA ASN A 18 13.28 25.31 -27.41
C ASN A 18 14.65 25.28 -26.72
N ARG A 19 15.43 24.24 -27.02
CA ARG A 19 16.76 23.97 -26.44
C ARG A 19 17.88 24.84 -27.04
N LYS A 20 17.55 25.99 -27.65
CA LYS A 20 18.52 26.92 -28.26
C LYS A 20 19.57 27.45 -27.27
N PHE A 21 19.27 27.42 -25.96
CA PHE A 21 20.19 27.81 -24.89
C PHE A 21 20.95 26.65 -24.22
N CYS A 22 20.69 25.39 -24.58
CA CYS A 22 21.51 24.25 -24.11
C CYS A 22 22.96 24.31 -24.63
N ASN A 23 23.22 25.11 -25.67
CA ASN A 23 24.57 25.42 -26.13
C ASN A 23 25.37 26.29 -25.14
N GLY A 24 24.70 27.05 -24.27
CA GLY A 24 25.34 27.88 -23.23
C GLY A 24 25.68 27.10 -21.95
N LEU A 25 24.99 25.99 -21.68
CA LEU A 25 25.28 25.10 -20.54
C LEU A 25 26.65 24.40 -20.68
N ALA A 26 27.20 24.32 -21.89
CA ALA A 26 28.51 23.71 -22.14
C ALA A 26 29.66 24.49 -21.50
N GLY A 27 29.54 25.81 -21.35
CA GLY A 27 30.61 26.64 -20.79
C GLY A 27 30.69 26.62 -19.26
N THR A 28 29.60 26.30 -18.58
CA THR A 28 29.53 26.28 -17.10
C THR A 28 29.67 24.90 -16.49
N LEU A 29 29.69 23.84 -17.30
CA LEU A 29 29.71 22.44 -16.85
C LEU A 29 30.97 21.68 -17.30
N GLN A 30 31.99 22.36 -17.83
CA GLN A 30 33.17 21.72 -18.42
C GLN A 30 34.17 21.10 -17.42
N ASP A 31 34.03 21.39 -16.12
CA ASP A 31 35.03 21.01 -15.11
C ASP A 31 34.75 19.68 -14.39
N ASP A 32 33.56 19.07 -14.58
CA ASP A 32 33.24 17.77 -14.00
C ASP A 32 33.08 16.72 -15.10
N ASN A 33 33.93 15.68 -15.06
CA ASN A 33 34.03 14.56 -16.02
C ASN A 33 32.68 13.87 -16.37
N TYR A 34 31.64 14.10 -15.56
CA TYR A 34 30.27 13.62 -15.77
C TYR A 34 29.48 14.46 -16.79
N ALA A 35 29.67 15.78 -16.79
CA ALA A 35 28.87 16.70 -17.59
C ALA A 35 29.25 16.70 -19.08
N SER A 36 30.53 16.48 -19.40
CA SER A 36 30.99 16.33 -20.79
C SER A 36 30.34 15.13 -21.48
N SER A 37 30.17 14.03 -20.73
CA SER A 37 29.48 12.81 -21.17
C SER A 37 27.97 13.04 -21.37
N ILE A 38 27.33 13.77 -20.46
CA ILE A 38 25.91 14.16 -20.58
C ILE A 38 25.70 15.09 -21.77
N CYS A 39 26.53 16.12 -21.96
CA CYS A 39 26.43 17.03 -23.11
C CYS A 39 26.66 16.31 -24.44
N LYS A 40 27.57 15.33 -24.50
CA LYS A 40 27.78 14.50 -25.69
C LYS A 40 26.57 13.62 -25.98
N TYR A 41 26.01 12.98 -24.95
CA TYR A 41 24.78 12.18 -25.04
C TYR A 41 23.60 13.03 -25.52
N VAL A 42 23.35 14.19 -24.91
CA VAL A 42 22.28 15.13 -25.27
C VAL A 42 22.42 15.67 -26.70
N LYS A 43 23.65 15.84 -27.20
CA LYS A 43 23.88 16.24 -28.62
C LYS A 43 23.58 15.12 -29.62
N THR A 44 23.68 13.85 -29.21
CA THR A 44 23.43 12.67 -30.06
C THR A 44 22.01 12.11 -29.94
N VAL A 45 21.29 12.50 -28.89
CA VAL A 45 19.95 12.01 -28.55
C VAL A 45 18.93 13.05 -28.97
N THR A 46 17.95 12.66 -29.78
CA THR A 46 16.92 13.59 -30.24
C THR A 46 16.06 14.07 -29.07
N PRO A 47 15.50 15.30 -29.12
CA PRO A 47 14.66 15.84 -28.05
C PRO A 47 13.55 14.88 -27.59
N GLU A 48 12.95 14.14 -28.53
CA GLU A 48 11.88 13.16 -28.28
C GLU A 48 12.36 12.02 -27.38
N ARG A 49 13.62 11.59 -27.53
CA ARG A 49 14.20 10.51 -26.72
C ARG A 49 14.56 10.99 -25.31
N ILE A 50 14.77 12.29 -25.12
CA ILE A 50 14.93 12.89 -23.78
C ILE A 50 13.57 13.00 -23.10
N ASP A 51 12.52 13.37 -23.84
CA ASP A 51 11.17 13.48 -23.29
C ASP A 51 10.63 12.10 -22.84
N LEU A 52 10.88 11.03 -23.62
CA LEU A 52 10.58 9.65 -23.22
C LEU A 52 11.33 9.21 -21.95
N LEU A 53 12.58 9.66 -21.76
CA LEU A 53 13.35 9.35 -20.56
C LEU A 53 12.80 10.07 -19.32
N ILE A 54 12.29 11.30 -19.49
CA ILE A 54 11.62 12.03 -18.42
C ILE A 54 10.33 11.32 -18.04
N GLU A 55 9.50 10.96 -19.02
CA GLU A 55 8.26 10.23 -18.78
C GLU A 55 8.51 8.89 -18.06
N TYR A 56 9.52 8.14 -18.50
CA TYR A 56 9.92 6.90 -17.83
C TYR A 56 10.39 7.14 -16.39
N ALA A 57 11.20 8.18 -16.15
CA ALA A 57 11.67 8.52 -14.81
C ALA A 57 10.53 8.95 -13.88
N GLU A 58 9.58 9.75 -14.38
CA GLU A 58 8.39 10.16 -13.62
C GLU A 58 7.49 8.97 -13.29
N LYS A 59 7.29 8.06 -14.25
CA LYS A 59 6.57 6.81 -14.01
C LYS A 59 7.25 5.95 -12.95
N LEU A 60 8.58 5.79 -13.04
CA LEU A 60 9.34 5.01 -12.08
C LEU A 60 9.31 5.64 -10.68
N GLU A 61 9.38 6.97 -10.58
CA GLU A 61 9.25 7.69 -9.31
C GLU A 61 7.87 7.43 -8.69
N ALA A 62 6.80 7.50 -9.49
CA ALA A 62 5.45 7.20 -9.05
C ALA A 62 5.32 5.74 -8.53
N GLU A 63 5.79 4.75 -9.29
CA GLU A 63 5.77 3.34 -8.89
C GLU A 63 6.55 3.10 -7.59
N VAL A 64 7.73 3.70 -7.45
CA VAL A 64 8.54 3.58 -6.22
C VAL A 64 7.84 4.22 -5.02
N THR A 65 7.20 5.38 -5.21
CA THR A 65 6.43 6.02 -4.13
C THR A 65 5.22 5.19 -3.71
N ASP A 66 4.50 4.61 -4.66
CA ASP A 66 3.35 3.75 -4.36
C ASP A 66 3.77 2.48 -3.60
N MET A 67 4.82 1.80 -4.08
CA MET A 67 5.40 0.64 -3.38
C MET A 67 5.85 0.98 -1.96
N ALA A 68 6.46 2.16 -1.74
CA ALA A 68 6.89 2.58 -0.41
C ALA A 68 5.69 2.78 0.54
N VAL A 69 4.57 3.33 0.04
CA VAL A 69 3.32 3.48 0.81
C VAL A 69 2.71 2.11 1.12
N GLN A 70 2.63 1.22 0.14
CA GLN A 70 2.14 -0.14 0.33
C GLN A 70 2.95 -0.90 1.37
N LEU A 71 4.29 -0.81 1.32
CA LEU A 71 5.18 -1.45 2.29
C LEU A 71 4.97 -0.91 3.70
N ALA A 72 4.90 0.41 3.87
CA ALA A 72 4.66 1.02 5.18
C ALA A 72 3.30 0.60 5.77
N ASN A 73 2.27 0.47 4.94
CA ASN A 73 0.96 -0.03 5.34
C ASN A 73 1.01 -1.51 5.74
N ALA A 74 1.69 -2.35 4.97
CA ALA A 74 1.86 -3.77 5.28
C ALA A 74 2.63 -3.97 6.59
N GLU A 75 3.75 -3.25 6.79
CA GLU A 75 4.52 -3.29 8.04
C GLU A 75 3.68 -2.87 9.24
N ARG A 76 2.86 -1.83 9.10
CA ARG A 76 1.94 -1.41 10.16
C ARG A 76 0.95 -2.52 10.53
N LYS A 77 0.27 -3.11 9.54
CA LYS A 77 -0.67 -4.23 9.76
C LYS A 77 0.01 -5.43 10.41
N CYS A 78 1.22 -5.78 9.99
CA CYS A 78 2.00 -6.86 10.62
C CYS A 78 2.33 -6.55 12.08
N ARG A 79 2.66 -5.31 12.43
CA ARG A 79 2.90 -4.92 13.83
C ARG A 79 1.63 -5.02 14.69
N GLU A 80 0.50 -4.58 14.16
CA GLU A 80 -0.80 -4.65 14.86
C GLU A 80 -1.22 -6.11 15.11
N LEU A 81 -1.13 -6.98 14.08
CA LEU A 81 -1.38 -8.42 14.21
C LEU A 81 -0.39 -9.12 15.16
N ALA A 82 0.89 -8.72 15.16
CA ALA A 82 1.87 -9.27 16.09
C ALA A 82 1.55 -8.89 17.54
N ALA A 83 1.16 -7.64 17.80
CA ALA A 83 0.76 -7.18 19.13
C ALA A 83 -0.52 -7.89 19.64
N GLU A 84 -1.49 -8.10 18.75
CA GLU A 84 -2.68 -8.89 19.05
C GLU A 84 -2.33 -10.34 19.40
N ASN A 85 -1.47 -10.99 18.60
CA ASN A 85 -1.00 -12.36 18.88
C ASN A 85 -0.28 -12.49 20.23
N VAL A 86 0.57 -11.52 20.59
CA VAL A 86 1.22 -11.50 21.92
C VAL A 86 0.16 -11.41 23.01
N THR A 87 -0.85 -10.55 22.85
CA THR A 87 -1.94 -10.38 23.82
C THR A 87 -2.76 -11.67 23.97
N LEU A 88 -3.10 -12.34 22.86
CA LEU A 88 -3.79 -13.63 22.88
C LEU A 88 -2.96 -14.72 23.56
N ASN A 89 -1.65 -14.77 23.27
CA ASN A 89 -0.75 -15.73 23.88
C ASN A 89 -0.62 -15.49 25.40
N ASP A 90 -0.56 -14.23 25.84
CA ASP A 90 -0.54 -13.88 27.26
C ASP A 90 -1.84 -14.30 27.96
N LYS A 91 -3.00 -14.10 27.32
CA LYS A 91 -4.30 -14.59 27.84
C LYS A 91 -4.29 -16.13 27.94
N MET A 92 -3.80 -16.82 26.93
CA MET A 92 -3.69 -18.28 26.91
C MET A 92 -2.76 -18.79 28.03
N ASN A 93 -1.59 -18.17 28.21
CA ASN A 93 -0.64 -18.55 29.25
C ASN A 93 -1.23 -18.36 30.65
N LYS A 94 -1.92 -17.24 30.90
CA LYS A 94 -2.63 -17.00 32.16
C LYS A 94 -3.67 -18.08 32.43
N LEU A 95 -4.44 -18.45 31.40
CA LEU A 95 -5.44 -19.49 31.52
C LEU A 95 -4.79 -20.85 31.83
N ALA A 96 -3.73 -21.23 31.11
CA ALA A 96 -3.04 -22.50 31.30
C ALA A 96 -2.49 -22.70 32.73
N THR A 97 -2.14 -21.60 33.42
CA THR A 97 -1.66 -21.63 34.81
C THR A 97 -2.75 -21.34 35.85
N TRP A 98 -4.01 -21.19 35.42
CA TRP A 98 -5.10 -20.77 36.30
C TRP A 98 -5.39 -21.84 37.36
N PRO A 99 -5.43 -21.47 38.66
CA PRO A 99 -5.79 -22.41 39.73
C PRO A 99 -7.20 -22.93 39.53
N GLY A 100 -7.34 -24.21 39.15
CA GLY A 100 -8.65 -24.83 38.84
C GLY A 100 -8.81 -25.35 37.42
N ILE A 101 -7.83 -25.14 36.51
CA ILE A 101 -7.89 -25.71 35.15
C ILE A 101 -7.87 -27.25 35.14
N GLU A 102 -7.41 -27.89 36.22
CA GLU A 102 -7.41 -29.35 36.39
C GLU A 102 -8.75 -29.90 36.94
N PHE A 103 -9.69 -29.03 37.36
CA PHE A 103 -10.93 -29.41 38.05
C PHE A 103 -12.21 -29.22 37.21
N TYR A 104 -12.10 -29.15 35.87
CA TYR A 104 -13.24 -29.06 34.93
C TYR A 104 -14.09 -30.34 34.84
N SER A 105 -14.62 -30.83 35.97
CA SER A 105 -15.64 -31.87 35.96
C SER A 105 -16.94 -31.50 36.68
N SER A 106 -17.02 -30.35 37.39
CA SER A 106 -18.31 -29.91 37.92
C SER A 106 -18.50 -28.39 37.89
N ALA A 107 -19.59 -27.95 37.25
CA ALA A 107 -20.02 -26.55 37.16
C ALA A 107 -20.31 -25.88 38.53
N TRP A 108 -20.22 -26.62 39.63
CA TRP A 108 -20.47 -26.16 41.00
C TRP A 108 -19.28 -25.40 41.61
N GLU A 109 -18.05 -25.64 41.15
CA GLU A 109 -16.83 -24.98 41.68
C GLU A 109 -16.60 -23.57 41.12
N PHE A 110 -17.26 -23.21 40.01
CA PHE A 110 -17.30 -21.83 39.49
C PHE A 110 -18.07 -20.88 40.41
N CYS A 111 -18.96 -21.40 41.25
CA CYS A 111 -19.95 -20.59 41.94
C CYS A 111 -19.48 -19.89 43.21
N ASN A 112 -18.21 -20.01 43.65
CA ASN A 112 -17.77 -19.38 44.91
C ASN A 112 -16.34 -18.76 44.96
N LEU A 113 -15.51 -18.85 43.92
CA LEU A 113 -14.20 -18.17 43.76
C LEU A 113 -13.80 -18.13 42.28
N ASP A 114 -12.98 -17.15 41.86
CA ASP A 114 -12.16 -16.97 40.62
C ASP A 114 -12.70 -17.40 39.22
N GLY A 115 -13.79 -18.16 39.14
CA GLY A 115 -14.32 -18.74 37.92
C GLY A 115 -15.09 -17.74 37.05
N ASN A 116 -15.72 -16.73 37.67
CA ASN A 116 -16.32 -15.61 36.92
C ASN A 116 -15.23 -14.80 36.19
N ASP A 117 -14.09 -14.56 36.85
CA ASP A 117 -12.95 -13.84 36.27
C ASP A 117 -12.30 -14.65 35.13
N ALA A 118 -12.21 -15.98 35.27
CA ALA A 118 -11.76 -16.87 34.20
C ALA A 118 -12.73 -16.87 33.00
N LEU A 119 -14.05 -16.88 33.25
CA LEU A 119 -15.07 -16.78 32.20
C LEU A 119 -15.02 -15.43 31.49
N GLU A 120 -14.87 -14.32 32.23
CA GLU A 120 -14.70 -12.99 31.65
C GLU A 120 -13.43 -12.92 30.78
N LEU A 121 -12.31 -13.48 31.25
CA LEU A 121 -11.06 -13.54 30.49
C LEU A 121 -11.20 -14.33 29.17
N MET A 122 -11.97 -15.42 29.18
CA MET A 122 -12.22 -16.25 27.99
C MET A 122 -13.25 -15.64 27.03
N CYS A 123 -14.30 -15.01 27.56
CA CYS A 123 -15.39 -14.46 26.76
C CYS A 123 -15.09 -13.07 26.20
N ASP A 124 -14.19 -12.29 26.81
CA ASP A 124 -13.75 -10.98 26.33
C ASP A 124 -12.51 -11.06 25.42
N VAL A 125 -12.51 -12.02 24.49
CA VAL A 125 -11.47 -12.10 23.45
C VAL A 125 -11.95 -11.35 22.21
N LYS A 126 -11.28 -10.24 21.91
CA LYS A 126 -11.47 -9.45 20.69
C LYS A 126 -10.19 -9.49 19.85
N THR A 127 -10.36 -9.49 18.54
CA THR A 127 -9.26 -9.54 17.56
C THR A 127 -9.42 -8.42 16.52
N PRO A 128 -9.44 -7.15 16.94
CA PRO A 128 -9.73 -6.03 16.05
C PRO A 128 -8.72 -5.90 14.89
N ALA A 129 -7.44 -6.23 15.11
CA ALA A 129 -6.46 -6.18 14.02
C ALA A 129 -6.70 -7.30 12.99
N THR A 130 -7.14 -8.47 13.45
CA THR A 130 -7.58 -9.56 12.56
C THR A 130 -8.87 -9.17 11.83
N ASP A 131 -9.83 -8.54 12.50
CA ASP A 131 -11.09 -8.09 11.89
C ASP A 131 -10.81 -7.05 10.79
N ASP A 132 -10.00 -6.02 11.08
CA ASP A 132 -9.56 -5.00 10.12
C ASP A 132 -8.80 -5.63 8.93
N PHE A 133 -7.97 -6.64 9.18
CA PHE A 133 -7.27 -7.38 8.13
C PHE A 133 -8.26 -8.13 7.21
N LEU A 134 -9.26 -8.81 7.78
CA LEU A 134 -10.27 -9.53 7.02
C LEU A 134 -11.14 -8.59 6.18
N ASP A 135 -11.49 -7.42 6.71
CA ASP A 135 -12.24 -6.40 5.98
C ASP A 135 -11.46 -5.85 4.79
N GLU A 136 -10.15 -5.64 4.94
CA GLU A 136 -9.28 -5.32 3.80
C GLU A 136 -9.23 -6.45 2.77
N VAL A 137 -9.06 -7.70 3.20
CA VAL A 137 -9.00 -8.86 2.27
C VAL A 137 -10.30 -8.98 1.48
N ARG A 138 -11.46 -8.74 2.12
CA ARG A 138 -12.76 -8.72 1.45
C ARG A 138 -12.84 -7.57 0.46
N ALA A 139 -12.39 -6.37 0.82
CA ALA A 139 -12.36 -5.21 -0.06
C ALA A 139 -11.49 -5.48 -1.31
N GLN A 140 -10.30 -6.06 -1.12
CA GLN A 140 -9.41 -6.45 -2.22
C GLN A 140 -10.03 -7.52 -3.12
N GLY A 141 -10.78 -8.47 -2.55
CA GLY A 141 -11.52 -9.46 -3.33
C GLY A 141 -12.58 -8.84 -4.24
N VAL A 142 -13.26 -7.78 -3.77
CA VAL A 142 -14.24 -7.02 -4.55
C VAL A 142 -13.55 -6.24 -5.67
N GLU A 143 -12.44 -5.56 -5.36
CA GLU A 143 -11.66 -4.81 -6.34
C GLU A 143 -11.13 -5.74 -7.44
N ALA A 144 -10.56 -6.89 -7.06
CA ALA A 144 -10.06 -7.89 -7.99
C ALA A 144 -11.17 -8.46 -8.89
N PHE A 145 -12.38 -8.66 -8.37
CA PHE A 145 -13.54 -9.09 -9.16
C PHE A 145 -13.91 -8.07 -10.25
N VAL A 146 -13.76 -6.78 -9.97
CA VAL A 146 -14.11 -5.69 -10.89
C VAL A 146 -12.99 -5.34 -11.86
N MET A 147 -11.74 -5.77 -11.60
CA MET A 147 -10.65 -5.62 -12.56
C MET A 147 -10.98 -6.24 -13.94
N ASP A 148 -11.68 -7.37 -13.96
CA ASP A 148 -12.12 -8.04 -15.20
C ASP A 148 -13.16 -7.23 -16.01
N PHE A 149 -13.77 -6.20 -15.40
CA PHE A 149 -14.76 -5.31 -16.03
C PHE A 149 -14.22 -3.89 -16.28
N THR A 150 -12.97 -3.61 -15.88
CA THR A 150 -12.30 -2.31 -16.07
C THR A 150 -11.34 -2.28 -17.25
N GLU A 151 -11.02 -3.41 -17.87
CA GLU A 151 -10.37 -3.43 -19.19
C GLU A 151 -11.42 -3.49 -20.31
N PRO A 152 -11.19 -2.85 -21.49
CA PRO A 152 -12.08 -2.97 -22.62
C PRO A 152 -11.97 -4.39 -23.15
N ALA A 153 -12.79 -5.31 -22.65
CA ALA A 153 -12.96 -6.58 -23.31
C ALA A 153 -13.60 -6.30 -24.67
N VAL A 154 -12.80 -6.42 -25.75
CA VAL A 154 -13.32 -6.44 -27.12
C VAL A 154 -14.05 -7.77 -27.29
N MET A 155 -15.29 -7.83 -26.83
CA MET A 155 -16.18 -8.93 -27.14
C MET A 155 -16.75 -8.71 -28.55
N ASN A 156 -17.08 -9.81 -29.25
CA ASN A 156 -17.59 -9.82 -30.63
C ASN A 156 -18.82 -8.91 -30.90
N ASN A 157 -19.44 -8.34 -29.85
CA ASN A 157 -20.65 -7.53 -29.92
C ASN A 157 -20.48 -6.09 -29.37
N GLY A 158 -19.25 -5.61 -29.15
CA GLY A 158 -18.96 -4.26 -28.63
C GLY A 158 -18.28 -4.27 -27.26
N THR A 159 -17.80 -3.09 -26.82
CA THR A 159 -17.18 -2.90 -25.50
C THR A 159 -18.23 -3.01 -24.39
N PHE A 160 -18.14 -4.03 -23.54
CA PHE A 160 -18.96 -4.13 -22.33
C PHE A 160 -18.21 -3.50 -21.16
N TYR A 161 -18.30 -2.17 -21.04
CA TYR A 161 -17.89 -1.44 -19.85
C TYR A 161 -19.13 -1.12 -19.04
N ASN A 162 -19.22 -1.63 -17.82
CA ASN A 162 -20.32 -1.33 -16.90
C ASN A 162 -19.79 -0.40 -15.80
N GLU A 163 -19.75 0.89 -16.11
CA GLU A 163 -19.25 1.93 -15.20
C GLU A 163 -19.97 1.92 -13.85
N ASP A 164 -21.30 1.71 -13.86
CA ASP A 164 -22.12 1.59 -12.66
C ASP A 164 -21.68 0.42 -11.76
N LEU A 165 -21.33 -0.72 -12.36
CA LEU A 165 -20.83 -1.89 -11.61
C LEU A 165 -19.47 -1.59 -10.97
N VAL A 166 -18.59 -0.90 -11.70
CA VAL A 166 -17.25 -0.54 -11.22
C VAL A 166 -17.37 0.42 -10.05
N GLU A 167 -18.16 1.47 -10.19
CA GLU A 167 -18.40 2.48 -9.15
C GLU A 167 -19.02 1.84 -7.90
N ALA A 168 -20.11 1.08 -8.06
CA ALA A 168 -20.79 0.43 -6.93
C ALA A 168 -19.87 -0.54 -6.17
N SER A 169 -19.00 -1.26 -6.88
CA SER A 169 -18.06 -2.20 -6.26
C SER A 169 -16.93 -1.50 -5.53
N ASN A 170 -16.42 -0.38 -6.07
CA ASN A 170 -15.43 0.45 -5.39
C ASN A 170 -16.02 1.10 -4.12
N GLU A 171 -17.26 1.57 -4.18
CA GLU A 171 -17.97 2.07 -2.99
C GLU A 171 -18.15 0.97 -1.93
N PHE A 172 -18.54 -0.23 -2.35
CA PHE A 172 -18.69 -1.37 -1.47
C PHE A 172 -17.36 -1.76 -0.79
N ALA A 173 -16.27 -1.83 -1.55
CA ALA A 173 -14.92 -2.06 -1.01
C ALA A 173 -14.53 -0.96 0.01
N ALA A 174 -14.88 0.30 -0.25
CA ALA A 174 -14.65 1.40 0.68
C ALA A 174 -15.51 1.31 1.95
N GLN A 175 -16.72 0.74 1.88
CA GLN A 175 -17.57 0.49 3.05
C GLN A 175 -17.01 -0.62 3.93
N LEU A 176 -16.52 -1.72 3.33
CA LEU A 176 -15.85 -2.80 4.06
C LEU A 176 -14.68 -2.27 4.89
N ARG A 177 -13.82 -1.41 4.32
CA ARG A 177 -12.69 -0.79 5.03
C ARG A 177 -13.08 0.14 6.19
N LYS A 178 -14.32 0.59 6.26
CA LYS A 178 -14.84 1.41 7.37
C LYS A 178 -15.40 0.56 8.51
N GLY A 179 -15.38 -0.77 8.39
CA GLY A 179 -16.03 -1.68 9.33
C GLY A 179 -17.54 -1.49 9.37
N ALA A 180 -18.15 -0.99 8.28
CA ALA A 180 -19.59 -0.84 8.21
C ALA A 180 -20.23 -2.24 8.21
N SER A 181 -21.14 -2.51 9.17
CA SER A 181 -21.91 -3.75 9.12
C SER A 181 -22.79 -3.73 7.88
N LEU A 182 -22.72 -4.80 7.09
CA LEU A 182 -23.62 -5.08 5.97
C LEU A 182 -25.07 -5.23 6.45
#